data_AF-A0A2N2AQ15-F1
#
_entry.id   AF-A0A2N2AQ15-F1
#
_cell.length_a   1.000
_cell.length_b   1.000
_cell.length_c   1.000
_cell.angle_alpha   90.00
_cell.angle_beta   90.00
_cell.angle_gamma   90.00
#
_symmetry.space_group_name_H-M   'P 1'
#
loop_
_entity.id
_entity.type
_entity.pdbx_description
1 polymer ?
#
loop_
_entity_poly.entity_id
_entity_poly.type
_entity_poly.pdbx_seq_one_letter_code
_entity_poly.pdbx_strand_id
1 'polypeptide(L)'
;MARDIAVFLGVDGETVSLYEPGRIVVYRRKLGEWNVLREKPFSIDRTGGIKELRQKIKEMLDFLDDCNIFVAFSVVGVPYYELEKAEYRVWEFEGSPPEFLDHILDTEEAALKQSAPGHNDITPLVPVETSAGCYQISLSEIQANNAGITSKQALLPFLRKGLFYSLEVLCSHVPPWLEVEMASGNLNGSVEYLGPNEFKVTIGKKLCG
;
A
#
# COMPACT_ATOMS: atom_id res chain seq x y z
N MET A 1 18.22 -7.12 -14.01
CA MET A 1 18.43 -5.77 -13.46
C MET A 1 18.52 -5.92 -11.95
N ALA A 2 19.50 -5.29 -11.29
CA ALA A 2 19.50 -5.29 -9.83
C ALA A 2 18.30 -4.49 -9.35
N ARG A 3 17.45 -5.09 -8.51
CA ARG A 3 16.33 -4.38 -7.89
C ARG A 3 16.69 -4.06 -6.45
N ASP A 4 16.40 -2.82 -6.11
CA ASP A 4 16.56 -2.30 -4.77
C ASP A 4 15.19 -2.31 -4.10
N ILE A 5 15.18 -2.70 -2.82
CA ILE A 5 14.00 -2.64 -1.97
C ILE A 5 14.39 -1.85 -0.75
N ALA A 6 13.69 -0.74 -0.50
CA ALA A 6 13.86 0.02 0.71
C ALA A 6 12.91 -0.48 1.80
N VAL A 7 13.44 -0.70 2.99
CA VAL A 7 12.67 -1.17 4.15
C VAL A 7 12.87 -0.19 5.30
N PHE A 8 11.78 0.18 5.97
CA PHE A 8 11.81 0.96 7.20
C PHE A 8 11.80 0.05 8.42
N LEU A 9 12.87 0.09 9.18
CA LEU A 9 13.14 -0.81 10.30
C LEU A 9 13.23 -0.07 11.62
N GLY A 10 12.71 -0.70 12.66
CA GLY A 10 12.87 -0.33 14.06
C GLY A 10 14.27 -0.66 14.59
N VAL A 11 14.42 -0.50 15.90
CA VAL A 11 15.71 -0.73 16.58
C VAL A 11 16.04 -2.22 16.67
N ASP A 12 15.01 -3.06 16.76
CA ASP A 12 15.03 -4.52 16.73
C ASP A 12 15.40 -5.12 15.36
N GLY A 13 15.32 -4.32 14.29
CA GLY A 13 15.53 -4.80 12.92
C GLY A 13 14.29 -5.38 12.26
N GLU A 14 13.12 -5.19 12.87
CA GLU A 14 11.82 -5.51 12.30
C GLU A 14 11.16 -4.26 11.72
N THR A 15 10.21 -4.45 10.82
CA THR A 15 9.42 -3.35 10.27
C THR A 15 8.60 -2.66 11.36
N VAL A 16 8.58 -1.32 11.36
CA VAL A 16 7.77 -0.51 12.28
C VAL A 16 6.95 0.55 11.54
N SER A 17 6.00 1.19 12.21
CA SER A 17 5.22 2.28 11.63
C SER A 17 6.14 3.43 11.23
N LEU A 18 5.90 4.08 10.10
CA LEU A 18 6.74 5.21 9.64
C LEU A 18 6.74 6.40 10.62
N TYR A 19 5.79 6.45 11.55
CA TYR A 19 5.70 7.45 12.61
C TYR A 19 6.49 7.08 13.88
N GLU A 20 7.17 5.94 13.88
CA GLU A 20 8.09 5.52 14.94
C GLU A 20 9.54 5.85 14.54
N PRO A 21 10.44 6.02 15.52
CA PRO A 21 11.85 6.20 15.23
C PRO A 21 12.45 4.92 14.64
N GLY A 22 13.19 5.05 13.54
CA GLY A 22 13.78 3.89 12.89
C GLY A 22 14.90 4.27 11.93
N ARG A 23 15.20 3.37 11.02
CA ARG A 23 16.14 3.56 9.92
C ARG A 23 15.56 3.04 8.62
N ILE A 24 15.84 3.74 7.53
CA ILE A 24 15.57 3.27 6.19
C ILE A 24 16.80 2.48 5.75
N VAL A 25 16.61 1.23 5.34
CA VAL A 25 17.66 0.34 4.85
C VAL A 25 17.31 -0.06 3.42
N VAL A 26 18.21 0.22 2.48
CA VAL A 26 18.05 -0.17 1.07
C VAL A 26 18.80 -1.47 0.84
N TYR A 27 18.07 -2.52 0.50
CA TYR A 27 18.60 -3.83 0.16
C TYR A 27 18.73 -3.96 -1.35
N ARG A 28 19.84 -4.52 -1.82
CA ARG A 28 20.05 -4.86 -3.22
C ARG A 28 20.33 -6.35 -3.34
N ARG A 29 19.59 -7.02 -4.22
CA ARG A 29 19.86 -8.43 -4.53
C ARG A 29 21.06 -8.55 -5.49
N LYS A 30 22.11 -9.26 -5.07
CA LYS A 30 23.28 -9.61 -5.90
C LYS A 30 23.55 -11.10 -5.76
N LEU A 31 23.66 -11.81 -6.89
CA LEU A 31 23.96 -13.25 -6.94
C LEU A 31 23.03 -14.12 -6.06
N GLY A 32 21.76 -13.70 -5.90
CA GLY A 32 20.78 -14.42 -5.09
C GLY A 32 20.73 -13.98 -3.62
N GLU A 33 21.69 -13.18 -3.14
CA GLU A 33 21.75 -12.72 -1.76
C GLU A 33 21.36 -11.25 -1.62
N TRP A 34 20.65 -10.94 -0.53
CA TRP A 34 20.28 -9.58 -0.17
C TRP A 34 21.41 -8.92 0.63
N ASN A 35 21.90 -7.80 0.12
CA ASN A 35 22.95 -7.03 0.76
C ASN A 35 22.45 -5.62 1.06
N VAL A 36 22.83 -5.08 2.23
CA VAL A 36 22.57 -3.67 2.56
C VAL A 36 23.44 -2.80 1.67
N LEU A 37 22.80 -1.98 0.84
CA LEU A 37 23.46 -1.03 -0.05
C LEU A 37 23.76 0.28 0.68
N ARG A 38 22.78 0.78 1.42
CA ARG A 38 22.83 2.03 2.18
C ARG A 38 21.76 2.03 3.25
N GLU A 39 22.02 2.75 4.34
CA GLU A 39 21.04 2.98 5.40
C GLU A 39 21.13 4.39 5.94
N LYS A 40 20.03 4.90 6.48
CA LYS A 40 19.96 6.22 7.10
C LYS A 40 18.94 6.23 8.25
N PRO A 41 19.27 6.82 9.41
CA PRO A 41 18.29 7.09 10.46
C PRO A 41 17.17 7.97 9.92
N PHE A 42 15.93 7.62 10.26
CA PHE A 42 14.77 8.39 9.86
C PHE A 42 13.74 8.39 10.99
N SER A 43 13.26 9.58 11.28
CA SER A 43 12.19 9.79 12.24
C SER A 43 11.36 10.99 11.80
N ILE A 44 10.05 10.88 12.05
CA ILE A 44 9.10 11.95 11.83
C ILE A 44 8.84 12.60 13.18
N ASP A 45 9.12 13.90 13.27
CA ASP A 45 8.71 14.68 14.44
C ASP A 45 7.20 14.93 14.39
N ARG A 46 6.46 14.36 15.35
CA ARG A 46 5.00 14.53 15.46
C ARG A 46 4.60 15.89 16.02
N THR A 47 5.54 16.66 16.58
CA THR A 47 5.30 18.03 17.03
C THR A 47 5.36 19.02 15.86
N GLY A 48 5.99 18.61 14.77
CA GLY A 48 6.07 19.35 13.52
C GLY A 48 4.74 19.41 12.77
N GLY A 49 4.51 20.51 12.07
CA GLY A 49 3.35 20.66 11.19
C GLY A 49 3.45 19.82 9.91
N ILE A 50 2.36 19.75 9.15
CA ILE A 50 2.28 19.00 7.88
C ILE A 50 3.36 19.38 6.85
N LYS A 51 3.87 20.62 6.91
CA LYS A 51 4.94 21.11 6.04
C LYS A 51 6.28 20.41 6.34
N GLU A 52 6.61 20.24 7.61
CA GLU A 52 7.83 19.57 8.04
C GLU A 52 7.76 18.08 7.75
N LEU A 53 6.58 17.47 7.94
CA LEU A 53 6.30 16.10 7.54
C LEU A 53 6.60 15.88 6.04
N ARG A 54 6.04 16.72 5.16
CA ARG A 54 6.32 16.62 3.72
C ARG A 54 7.79 16.81 3.38
N GLN A 55 8.46 17.75 4.06
CA GLN A 55 9.90 17.97 3.87
C GLN A 55 10.70 16.73 4.24
N LYS A 56 10.36 16.06 5.34
CA LYS A 56 10.99 14.81 5.76
C LYS A 56 10.76 13.68 4.76
N ILE A 57 9.54 13.55 4.23
CA ILE A 57 9.28 12.54 3.20
C ILE A 57 10.06 12.84 1.93
N LYS A 58 10.21 14.11 1.54
CA LYS A 58 11.06 14.49 0.41
C LYS A 58 12.53 14.11 0.64
N GLU A 59 13.08 14.39 1.83
CA GLU A 59 14.44 13.98 2.21
C GLU A 59 14.64 12.45 2.17
N MET A 60 13.58 11.68 2.47
CA MET A 60 13.57 10.24 2.33
C MET A 60 13.57 9.83 0.86
N LEU A 61 12.68 10.38 0.03
CA LEU A 61 12.61 10.10 -1.41
C LEU A 61 13.96 10.39 -2.11
N ASP A 62 14.61 11.50 -1.77
CA ASP A 62 15.93 11.86 -2.29
C ASP A 62 17.01 10.83 -1.88
N PHE A 63 16.87 10.19 -0.71
CA PHE A 63 17.78 9.12 -0.26
C PHE A 63 17.51 7.77 -0.93
N LEU A 64 16.26 7.51 -1.29
CA LEU A 64 15.85 6.28 -1.95
C LEU A 64 16.36 6.20 -3.40
N ASP A 65 16.60 7.35 -4.05
CA ASP A 65 17.25 7.45 -5.37
C ASP A 65 16.45 6.65 -6.42
N ASP A 66 17.08 5.80 -7.22
CA ASP A 66 16.42 4.93 -8.21
C ASP A 66 15.58 3.78 -7.61
N CYS A 67 15.51 3.65 -6.27
CA CYS A 67 14.67 2.64 -5.64
C CYS A 67 13.21 3.09 -5.67
N ASN A 68 12.32 2.29 -6.24
CA ASN A 68 10.88 2.59 -6.32
C ASN A 68 10.01 1.64 -5.51
N ILE A 69 10.60 0.79 -4.66
CA ILE A 69 9.89 -0.12 -3.76
C ILE A 69 10.21 0.29 -2.32
N PHE A 70 9.17 0.56 -1.53
CA PHE A 70 9.29 0.94 -0.13
C PHE A 70 8.45 0.00 0.75
N VAL A 71 9.01 -0.48 1.86
CA VAL A 71 8.37 -1.45 2.76
C VAL A 71 8.43 -0.91 4.18
N ALA A 72 7.34 -1.01 4.94
CA ALA A 72 7.29 -0.71 6.37
C ALA A 72 6.20 -1.55 7.04
N PHE A 73 6.01 -1.45 8.36
CA PHE A 73 4.87 -2.11 9.01
C PHE A 73 3.56 -1.40 8.70
N SER A 74 3.59 -0.06 8.72
CA SER A 74 2.43 0.74 8.36
C SER A 74 2.85 2.10 7.82
N VAL A 75 2.25 2.48 6.68
CA VAL A 75 2.42 3.77 6.02
C VAL A 75 1.04 4.38 5.79
N VAL A 76 0.66 5.32 6.64
CA VAL A 76 -0.66 5.98 6.59
C VAL A 76 -0.56 7.49 6.40
N GLY A 77 -1.65 8.11 5.91
CA GLY A 77 -1.75 9.55 5.77
C GLY A 77 -0.81 10.17 4.74
N VAL A 78 -0.22 11.31 5.10
CA VAL A 78 0.63 12.14 4.21
C VAL A 78 1.84 11.39 3.65
N PRO A 79 2.61 10.61 4.44
CA PRO A 79 3.71 9.81 3.90
C PRO A 79 3.31 8.87 2.78
N TYR A 80 2.19 8.16 2.93
CA TYR A 80 1.68 7.27 1.91
C TYR A 80 1.35 8.04 0.62
N TYR A 81 0.67 9.19 0.77
CA TYR A 81 0.32 10.05 -0.36
C TYR A 81 1.55 10.56 -1.13
N GLU A 82 2.59 11.04 -0.42
CA GLU A 82 3.80 11.56 -1.07
C GLU A 82 4.62 10.45 -1.74
N LEU A 83 4.68 9.24 -1.16
CA LEU A 83 5.33 8.07 -1.77
C LEU A 83 4.62 7.64 -3.06
N GLU A 84 3.29 7.50 -3.02
CA GLU A 84 2.51 7.12 -4.19
C GLU A 84 2.57 8.18 -5.29
N LYS A 85 2.55 9.47 -4.92
CA LYS A 85 2.75 10.58 -5.87
C LYS A 85 4.12 10.53 -6.55
N ALA A 86 5.13 10.02 -5.85
CA ALA A 86 6.46 9.77 -6.41
C ALA A 86 6.55 8.42 -7.14
N GLU A 87 5.43 7.76 -7.41
CA GLU A 87 5.31 6.48 -8.11
C GLU A 87 5.99 5.29 -7.39
N TYR A 88 6.12 5.37 -6.06
CA TYR A 88 6.63 4.27 -5.26
C TYR A 88 5.59 3.18 -5.06
N ARG A 89 6.06 1.93 -5.11
CA ARG A 89 5.31 0.74 -4.71
C ARG A 89 5.52 0.54 -3.21
N VAL A 90 4.52 0.93 -2.43
CA VAL A 90 4.57 0.90 -0.96
C VAL A 90 3.97 -0.39 -0.45
N TRP A 91 4.75 -1.27 0.18
CA TRP A 91 4.32 -2.52 0.79
C TRP A 91 4.25 -2.38 2.32
N GLU A 92 3.28 -3.06 2.92
CA GLU A 92 3.13 -3.15 4.37
C GLU A 92 3.36 -4.60 4.80
N PHE A 93 4.43 -4.86 5.55
CA PHE A 93 4.80 -6.18 6.08
C PHE A 93 5.16 -6.06 7.54
N GLU A 94 4.87 -7.11 8.31
CA GLU A 94 5.36 -7.31 9.68
C GLU A 94 6.55 -8.27 9.66
N GLY A 95 7.49 -8.08 10.59
CA GLY A 95 8.64 -8.97 10.76
C GLY A 95 9.93 -8.47 10.11
N SER A 96 10.84 -9.40 9.82
CA SER A 96 12.21 -9.08 9.39
C SER A 96 12.39 -9.16 7.86
N PRO A 97 13.28 -8.34 7.25
CA PRO A 97 13.48 -8.31 5.80
C PRO A 97 13.70 -9.67 5.11
N PRO A 98 14.51 -10.60 5.65
CA PRO A 98 14.72 -11.90 5.01
C PRO A 98 13.44 -12.70 4.77
N GLU A 99 12.37 -12.45 5.52
CA GLU A 99 11.10 -13.20 5.42
C GLU A 99 10.26 -12.78 4.21
N PHE A 100 10.38 -11.53 3.75
CA PHE A 100 9.49 -10.97 2.72
C PHE A 100 10.21 -10.42 1.48
N LEU A 101 11.51 -10.14 1.53
CA LEU A 101 12.24 -9.50 0.43
C LEU A 101 12.15 -10.29 -0.89
N ASP A 102 12.31 -11.62 -0.83
CA ASP A 102 12.19 -12.47 -2.03
C ASP A 102 10.75 -12.48 -2.57
N HIS A 103 9.76 -12.58 -1.68
CA HIS A 103 8.35 -12.55 -2.07
C HIS A 103 7.96 -11.24 -2.79
N ILE A 104 8.41 -10.10 -2.27
CA ILE A 104 8.18 -8.79 -2.91
C ILE A 104 8.81 -8.78 -4.30
N LEU A 105 10.07 -9.20 -4.39
CA LEU A 105 10.79 -9.19 -5.66
C LEU A 105 10.12 -10.09 -6.71
N ASP A 106 9.71 -11.30 -6.32
CA ASP A 106 9.05 -12.27 -7.19
C ASP A 106 7.69 -11.74 -7.67
N THR A 107 6.89 -11.15 -6.78
CA THR A 107 5.58 -10.57 -7.13
C THR A 107 5.73 -9.39 -8.08
N GLU A 108 6.71 -8.53 -7.82
CA GLU A 108 7.06 -7.39 -8.67
C GLU A 108 7.55 -7.81 -10.06
N GLU A 109 8.33 -8.90 -10.14
CA GLU A 109 8.74 -9.48 -11.41
C GLU A 109 7.57 -10.12 -12.17
N ALA A 110 6.66 -10.80 -11.47
CA ALA A 110 5.47 -11.38 -12.08
C ALA A 110 4.55 -10.29 -12.68
N ALA A 111 4.30 -9.20 -11.95
CA ALA A 111 3.50 -8.07 -12.43
C ALA A 111 4.10 -7.40 -13.69
N LEU A 112 5.43 -7.31 -13.77
CA LEU A 112 6.13 -6.78 -14.95
C LEU A 112 6.15 -7.75 -16.14
N LYS A 113 6.07 -9.06 -15.89
CA LYS A 113 5.93 -10.08 -16.96
C LYS A 113 4.49 -10.16 -17.48
N GLN A 114 3.49 -9.91 -16.63
CA GLN A 114 2.06 -9.91 -16.99
C GLN A 114 1.62 -8.66 -17.76
N SER A 115 2.46 -7.62 -17.84
CA SER A 115 2.22 -6.46 -18.70
C SER A 115 2.57 -6.71 -20.18
N ALA A 116 3.05 -7.91 -20.53
CA ALA A 116 3.03 -8.42 -21.90
C ALA A 116 1.71 -9.19 -22.14
N PRO A 117 1.00 -8.97 -23.28
CA PRO A 117 -0.32 -9.54 -23.49
C PRO A 117 -0.20 -11.05 -23.71
N GLY A 118 -0.56 -11.84 -22.70
CA GLY A 118 -0.52 -13.30 -22.80
C GLY A 118 -0.90 -14.01 -21.51
N HIS A 119 -2.21 -14.14 -21.29
CA HIS A 119 -2.92 -15.23 -20.60
C HIS A 119 -2.26 -15.88 -19.37
N ASN A 120 -2.82 -15.62 -18.19
CA ASN A 120 -3.25 -16.65 -17.23
C ASN A 120 -4.20 -16.02 -16.20
N ASP A 121 -5.28 -16.73 -15.89
CA ASP A 121 -6.37 -16.37 -14.96
C ASP A 121 -5.85 -15.94 -13.57
N ILE A 122 -5.65 -14.64 -13.40
CA ILE A 122 -5.76 -13.96 -12.12
C ILE A 122 -6.83 -12.91 -12.35
N THR A 123 -7.98 -13.05 -11.68
CA THR A 123 -9.05 -12.06 -11.70
C THR A 123 -8.42 -10.70 -11.44
N PRO A 124 -8.52 -9.73 -12.36
CA PRO A 124 -7.86 -8.45 -12.16
C PRO A 124 -8.40 -7.83 -10.87
N LEU A 125 -7.49 -7.44 -9.98
CA LEU A 125 -7.75 -6.75 -8.72
C LEU A 125 -8.17 -5.28 -8.98
N VAL A 126 -9.06 -5.10 -9.95
CA VAL A 126 -9.53 -3.84 -10.47
C VAL A 126 -11.04 -3.84 -10.30
N PRO A 127 -11.64 -2.76 -9.79
CA PRO A 127 -13.08 -2.69 -9.68
C PRO A 127 -13.76 -2.92 -11.03
N VAL A 128 -14.67 -3.90 -11.05
CA VAL A 128 -15.46 -4.29 -12.21
C VAL A 128 -16.69 -3.41 -12.29
N GLU A 129 -16.93 -2.77 -13.43
CA GLU A 129 -18.13 -1.96 -13.64
C GLU A 129 -19.36 -2.86 -13.74
N THR A 130 -20.32 -2.69 -12.83
CA THR A 130 -21.58 -3.46 -12.79
C THR A 130 -22.71 -2.72 -13.50
N SER A 131 -22.65 -1.39 -13.52
CA SER A 131 -23.51 -0.50 -14.30
C SER A 131 -22.81 0.86 -14.45
N ALA A 132 -23.33 1.75 -15.30
CA ALA A 132 -22.66 3.02 -15.63
C ALA A 132 -22.24 3.81 -14.37
N GLY A 133 -20.94 3.83 -14.09
CA GLY A 133 -20.35 4.49 -12.93
C GLY A 133 -20.51 3.76 -11.58
N CYS A 134 -21.05 2.55 -11.55
CA CYS A 134 -21.13 1.70 -10.36
C CYS A 134 -20.15 0.53 -10.50
N TYR A 135 -19.32 0.32 -9.50
CA TYR A 135 -18.23 -0.65 -9.55
C TYR A 135 -18.29 -1.61 -8.38
N GLN A 136 -17.74 -2.80 -8.55
CA GLN A 136 -17.62 -3.81 -7.51
C GLN A 136 -16.23 -4.43 -7.50
N ILE A 137 -15.68 -4.67 -6.31
CA ILE A 137 -14.40 -5.37 -6.11
C ILE A 137 -14.53 -6.32 -4.93
N SER A 138 -13.87 -7.48 -5.03
CA SER A 138 -13.73 -8.43 -3.94
C SER A 138 -12.30 -8.42 -3.41
N LEU A 139 -12.16 -8.20 -2.10
CA LEU A 139 -10.88 -8.26 -1.38
C LEU A 139 -10.64 -9.63 -0.75
N SER A 140 -11.56 -10.58 -0.94
CA SER A 140 -11.48 -11.91 -0.33
C SER A 140 -10.17 -12.63 -0.65
N GLU A 141 -9.67 -12.48 -1.89
CA GLU A 141 -8.39 -13.08 -2.31
C GLU A 141 -7.18 -12.38 -1.69
N ILE A 142 -7.25 -11.06 -1.51
CA ILE A 142 -6.21 -10.25 -0.85
C ILE A 142 -6.12 -10.60 0.65
N GLN A 143 -7.27 -10.86 1.27
CA GLN A 143 -7.37 -11.16 2.69
C GLN A 143 -7.11 -12.65 2.99
N ALA A 144 -7.25 -13.53 2.00
CA ALA A 144 -7.03 -14.97 2.14
C ALA A 144 -5.59 -15.38 1.80
N ASN A 145 -5.00 -14.75 0.78
CA ASN A 145 -3.61 -14.98 0.40
C ASN A 145 -2.80 -13.77 0.85
N ASN A 146 -1.76 -13.99 1.67
CA ASN A 146 -0.71 -13.00 1.95
C ASN A 146 0.03 -12.62 0.64
N ALA A 147 -0.68 -12.03 -0.32
CA ALA A 147 -0.20 -11.62 -1.63
C ALA A 147 0.64 -10.33 -1.55
N GLY A 148 0.86 -9.83 -0.33
CA GLY A 148 1.55 -8.60 0.04
C GLY A 148 0.94 -7.30 -0.51
N ILE A 149 -0.08 -7.38 -1.37
CA ILE A 149 -0.94 -6.25 -1.71
C ILE A 149 -1.95 -6.07 -0.58
N THR A 150 -2.07 -4.89 0.01
CA THR A 150 -3.07 -4.58 1.03
C THR A 150 -4.38 -4.11 0.39
N SER A 151 -5.49 -4.25 1.11
CA SER A 151 -6.79 -3.65 0.73
C SER A 151 -6.68 -2.17 0.39
N LYS A 152 -5.76 -1.46 1.04
CA LYS A 152 -5.44 -0.06 0.77
C LYS A 152 -4.80 0.13 -0.59
N GLN A 153 -3.77 -0.63 -0.94
CA GLN A 153 -3.13 -0.55 -2.25
C GLN A 153 -4.10 -0.90 -3.40
N ALA A 154 -5.02 -1.85 -3.17
CA ALA A 154 -6.01 -2.23 -4.19
C ALA A 154 -7.07 -1.16 -4.43
N LEU A 155 -7.62 -0.56 -3.36
CA LEU A 155 -8.76 0.34 -3.46
C LEU A 155 -8.38 1.79 -3.76
N LEU A 156 -7.26 2.26 -3.20
CA LEU A 156 -6.96 3.68 -3.11
C LEU A 156 -6.66 4.35 -4.47
N PRO A 157 -5.99 3.70 -5.45
CA PRO A 157 -5.84 4.24 -6.80
C PRO A 157 -7.18 4.47 -7.51
N PHE A 158 -8.17 3.61 -7.28
CA PHE A 158 -9.51 3.76 -7.85
C PHE A 158 -10.31 4.85 -7.14
N LEU A 159 -10.31 4.85 -5.80
CA LEU A 159 -11.01 5.84 -4.99
C LEU A 159 -10.54 7.27 -5.30
N ARG A 160 -9.23 7.46 -5.54
CA ARG A 160 -8.66 8.78 -5.88
C ARG A 160 -9.02 9.28 -7.27
N LYS A 161 -9.25 8.40 -8.26
CA LYS A 161 -9.72 8.84 -9.58
C LYS A 161 -11.06 9.55 -9.48
N GLY A 162 -11.90 9.17 -8.50
CA GLY A 162 -13.18 9.83 -8.23
C GLY A 162 -14.20 9.75 -9.38
N LEU A 163 -13.93 8.93 -10.40
CA LEU A 163 -14.76 8.71 -11.58
C LEU A 163 -15.73 7.54 -11.35
N PHE A 164 -16.49 7.59 -10.26
CA PHE A 164 -17.52 6.60 -9.94
C PHE A 164 -18.67 7.27 -9.17
N TYR A 165 -19.85 6.67 -9.24
CA TYR A 165 -21.02 6.97 -8.42
C TYR A 165 -21.01 6.13 -7.15
N SER A 166 -20.76 4.82 -7.28
CA SER A 166 -20.62 3.89 -6.16
C SER A 166 -19.53 2.86 -6.42
N LEU A 167 -18.87 2.44 -5.33
CA LEU A 167 -17.98 1.30 -5.29
C LEU A 167 -18.44 0.36 -4.18
N GLU A 168 -18.78 -0.87 -4.54
CA GLU A 168 -19.03 -1.95 -3.61
C GLU A 168 -17.76 -2.76 -3.39
N VAL A 169 -17.37 -2.92 -2.12
CA VAL A 169 -16.19 -3.67 -1.71
C VAL A 169 -16.67 -4.84 -0.87
N LEU A 170 -16.50 -6.06 -1.39
CA LEU A 170 -16.74 -7.29 -0.65
C LEU A 170 -15.46 -7.69 0.09
N CYS A 171 -15.53 -7.91 1.40
CA CYS A 171 -14.37 -8.21 2.22
C CYS A 171 -14.71 -9.17 3.36
N SER A 172 -13.74 -10.00 3.77
CA SER A 172 -13.89 -10.92 4.89
C SER A 172 -13.89 -10.23 6.25
N HIS A 173 -13.25 -9.08 6.31
CA HIS A 173 -13.29 -8.11 7.39
C HIS A 173 -13.17 -6.71 6.79
N VAL A 174 -13.78 -5.70 7.42
CA VAL A 174 -13.63 -4.32 6.98
C VAL A 174 -12.22 -3.85 7.29
N PRO A 175 -11.46 -3.30 6.31
CA PRO A 175 -10.13 -2.77 6.58
C PRO A 175 -10.15 -1.61 7.58
N PRO A 176 -9.32 -1.61 8.64
CA PRO A 176 -9.36 -0.55 9.68
C PRO A 176 -9.16 0.86 9.13
N TRP A 177 -8.29 1.03 8.14
CA TRP A 177 -8.07 2.33 7.50
C TRP A 177 -9.34 2.83 6.78
N LEU A 178 -10.14 1.92 6.21
CA LEU A 178 -11.36 2.27 5.50
C LEU A 178 -12.45 2.73 6.48
N GLU A 179 -12.56 2.07 7.63
CA GLU A 179 -13.42 2.54 8.73
C GLU A 179 -13.02 3.94 9.22
N VAL A 180 -11.72 4.18 9.42
CA VAL A 180 -11.20 5.49 9.84
C VAL A 180 -11.50 6.58 8.81
N GLU A 181 -11.31 6.30 7.51
CA GLU A 181 -11.62 7.27 6.44
C GLU A 181 -13.11 7.61 6.36
N MET A 182 -14.00 6.63 6.59
CA MET A 182 -15.44 6.89 6.65
C MET A 182 -15.83 7.65 7.92
N ALA A 183 -15.32 7.23 9.09
CA ALA A 183 -15.60 7.89 10.37
C ALA A 183 -15.09 9.34 10.41
N SER A 184 -13.99 9.61 9.72
CA SER A 184 -13.42 10.96 9.57
C SER A 184 -14.14 11.82 8.52
N GLY A 185 -15.11 11.25 7.78
CA GLY A 185 -15.84 11.94 6.72
C GLY A 185 -15.04 12.20 5.44
N ASN A 186 -13.88 11.56 5.28
CA ASN A 186 -13.07 11.65 4.06
C ASN A 186 -13.70 10.83 2.93
N LEU A 187 -14.27 9.67 3.25
CA LEU A 187 -15.07 8.83 2.36
C LEU A 187 -16.53 8.84 2.81
N ASN A 188 -17.46 8.95 1.84
CA ASN A 188 -18.88 8.75 2.11
C ASN A 188 -19.20 7.27 1.87
N GLY A 189 -19.52 6.52 2.91
CA GLY A 189 -19.81 5.10 2.74
C GLY A 189 -20.52 4.46 3.93
N SER A 190 -20.98 3.25 3.71
CA SER A 190 -21.64 2.41 4.72
C SER A 190 -21.09 0.99 4.69
N VAL A 191 -21.16 0.32 5.83
CA VAL A 191 -20.80 -1.09 5.99
C VAL A 191 -22.08 -1.89 6.21
N GLU A 192 -22.25 -2.96 5.46
CA GLU A 192 -23.33 -3.93 5.60
C GLU A 192 -22.73 -5.30 5.95
N TYR A 193 -23.26 -5.95 6.99
CA TYR A 193 -22.89 -7.31 7.36
C TYR A 193 -23.76 -8.30 6.58
N LEU A 194 -23.15 -9.14 5.75
CA LEU A 194 -23.85 -10.11 4.91
C LEU A 194 -23.85 -11.51 5.53
N GLY A 195 -22.84 -11.85 6.33
CA GLY A 195 -22.70 -13.16 6.94
C GLY A 195 -21.37 -13.33 7.69
N PRO A 196 -21.11 -14.53 8.26
CA PRO A 196 -19.86 -14.81 8.95
C PRO A 196 -18.65 -14.55 8.05
N ASN A 197 -17.78 -13.62 8.45
CA ASN A 197 -16.65 -13.16 7.64
C ASN A 197 -17.06 -12.68 6.24
N GLU A 198 -18.20 -12.02 6.12
CA GLU A 198 -18.66 -11.45 4.86
C GLU A 198 -19.29 -10.07 5.11
N PHE A 199 -18.57 -9.05 4.65
CA PHE A 199 -18.94 -7.65 4.79
C PHE A 199 -18.96 -7.00 3.41
N LYS A 200 -19.91 -6.09 3.21
CA LYS A 200 -19.98 -5.25 2.02
C LYS A 200 -19.83 -3.80 2.44
N VAL A 201 -18.78 -3.15 1.98
CA VAL A 201 -18.60 -1.70 2.13
C VAL A 201 -19.07 -1.02 0.86
N THR A 202 -20.02 -0.09 0.98
CA THR A 202 -20.50 0.71 -0.14
C THR A 202 -19.94 2.12 -0.01
N ILE A 203 -19.12 2.54 -0.96
CA ILE A 203 -18.49 3.87 -0.99
C ILE A 203 -19.14 4.67 -2.10
N GLY A 204 -19.81 5.76 -1.74
CA GLY A 204 -20.42 6.69 -2.67
C GLY A 204 -19.50 7.87 -3.00
N LYS A 205 -19.76 8.50 -4.14
CA LYS A 205 -19.14 9.79 -4.46
C LYS A 205 -19.44 10.81 -3.36
N LYS A 206 -18.40 11.49 -2.89
CA LYS A 206 -18.59 12.70 -2.07
C LYS A 206 -19.23 13.75 -2.98
N LEU A 207 -20.54 13.97 -2.84
CA LEU A 207 -21.19 15.14 -3.41
C LEU A 207 -20.57 16.34 -2.70
N CYS A 208 -19.70 17.08 -3.39
CA CYS A 208 -19.18 18.34 -2.89
C CYS A 208 -20.40 19.25 -2.61
N GLY A 209 -20.60 19.57 -1.33
CA GLY A 209 -21.31 20.78 -0.90
C GLY A 209 -20.30 21.88 -0.64
#